data_AF-A0A4P6ZJ52-F1
#
_entry.id   AF-A0A4P6ZJ52-F1
#
_cell.length_a   1.000
_cell.length_b   1.000
_cell.length_c   1.000
_cell.angle_alpha   90.00
_cell.angle_beta   90.00
_cell.angle_gamma   90.00
#
_symmetry.space_group_name_H-M   'P 1'
#
loop_
_entity.id
_entity.type
_entity.pdbx_description
1 polymer ?
#
loop_
_entity_poly.entity_id
_entity_poly.type
_entity_poly.pdbx_seq_one_letter_code
_entity_poly.pdbx_strand_id
1 'polypeptide(L)'
;MKTLVIISHPTIKDSYTQSFLHDAQADFNDVTWHPLDILYPDFKINIKHEQQLLMHYDRIIFQFPLFWYSAPALLKKWEDDVLVRKFANAAHGGYLRHKQLGMVITLGVPAKNYQPGAGEHFSLSELLTPYQALAKKAGMQYLSPFIISQFFYKTPPQEAKTLVDYQNYLTNPKPFGLKNKIKWSLDQLKQYAPKDKVKKIVFDSVIKQIQKNQNQLDDLKSQINMIKRKDDQ
;
A
#
# COMPACT_ATOMS: atom_id res chain seq x y z
N MET A 1 -10.58 6.06 -7.34
CA MET A 1 -9.18 5.66 -7.59
C MET A 1 -9.17 4.16 -7.47
N LYS A 2 -8.76 3.44 -8.52
CA LYS A 2 -8.76 1.98 -8.51
C LYS A 2 -7.37 1.44 -8.18
N THR A 3 -7.31 0.43 -7.33
CA THR A 3 -6.06 -0.22 -6.89
C THR A 3 -6.04 -1.68 -7.29
N LEU A 4 -5.01 -2.10 -8.03
CA LEU A 4 -4.74 -3.50 -8.34
C LEU A 4 -3.68 -4.01 -7.38
N VAL A 5 -4.00 -5.05 -6.63
CA VAL A 5 -3.05 -5.75 -5.75
C VAL A 5 -2.66 -7.04 -6.44
N ILE A 6 -1.45 -7.08 -6.99
CA ILE A 6 -0.85 -8.27 -7.61
C ILE A 6 -0.11 -9.02 -6.50
N ILE A 7 -0.55 -10.23 -6.21
CA ILE A 7 0.02 -11.05 -5.13
C ILE A 7 0.83 -12.16 -5.76
N SER A 8 2.08 -12.33 -5.29
CA SER A 8 2.83 -13.56 -5.52
C SER A 8 3.21 -14.20 -4.20
N HIS A 9 2.70 -15.40 -3.98
CA HIS A 9 2.92 -16.22 -2.80
C HIS A 9 2.66 -17.70 -3.16
N PRO A 10 3.69 -18.55 -3.28
CA PRO A 10 3.54 -19.93 -3.78
C PRO A 10 2.54 -20.79 -2.98
N THR A 11 2.46 -20.59 -1.67
CA THR A 11 1.53 -21.30 -0.77
C THR A 11 0.44 -20.37 -0.23
N ILE A 12 -0.14 -19.53 -1.09
CA ILE A 12 -1.10 -18.48 -0.66
C ILE A 12 -2.31 -19.04 0.09
N LYS A 13 -2.77 -20.25 -0.26
CA LYS A 13 -3.92 -20.93 0.36
C LYS A 13 -3.69 -21.27 1.84
N ASP A 14 -2.44 -21.50 2.22
CA ASP A 14 -2.06 -21.90 3.58
C ASP A 14 -1.55 -20.71 4.41
N SER A 15 -1.54 -19.51 3.82
CA SER A 15 -0.94 -18.32 4.42
C SER A 15 -1.97 -17.51 5.22
N TYR A 16 -1.93 -17.65 6.55
CA TYR A 16 -2.75 -16.84 7.46
C TYR A 16 -2.62 -15.34 7.21
N THR A 17 -1.39 -14.86 6.97
CA THR A 17 -1.15 -13.43 6.70
C THR A 17 -1.83 -12.98 5.41
N GLN A 18 -1.80 -13.79 4.35
CA GLN A 18 -2.44 -13.43 3.09
C GLN A 18 -3.97 -13.50 3.18
N SER A 19 -4.52 -14.49 3.89
CA SER A 19 -5.96 -14.55 4.18
C SER A 19 -6.42 -13.31 4.94
N PHE A 20 -5.71 -12.94 6.00
CA PHE A 20 -6.01 -11.74 6.79
C PHE A 20 -6.00 -10.47 5.94
N LEU A 21 -4.99 -10.30 5.07
CA LEU A 21 -4.90 -9.16 4.17
C LEU A 21 -5.95 -9.18 3.05
N HIS A 22 -6.38 -10.36 2.60
CA HIS A 22 -7.46 -10.50 1.64
C HIS A 22 -8.79 -10.04 2.24
N ASP A 23 -9.09 -10.49 3.46
CA ASP A 23 -10.31 -10.12 4.18
C ASP A 23 -10.33 -8.62 4.51
N ALA A 24 -9.16 -8.05 4.84
CA ALA A 24 -9.01 -6.63 5.15
C ALA A 24 -9.47 -5.68 4.03
N GLN A 25 -9.49 -6.12 2.78
CA GLN A 25 -9.88 -5.28 1.63
C GLN A 25 -11.27 -5.62 1.07
N ALA A 26 -11.97 -6.61 1.64
CA ALA A 26 -13.24 -7.12 1.11
C ALA A 26 -14.33 -6.04 0.99
N ASP A 27 -14.30 -5.03 1.87
CA ASP A 27 -15.25 -3.93 1.87
C ASP A 27 -14.96 -2.83 0.80
N PHE A 28 -13.84 -2.94 0.08
CA PHE A 28 -13.41 -1.92 -0.90
C PHE A 28 -13.56 -2.39 -2.34
N ASN A 29 -14.68 -2.05 -2.98
CA ASN A 29 -14.98 -2.39 -4.38
C ASN A 29 -13.97 -1.83 -5.40
N ASP A 30 -13.25 -0.77 -5.06
CA ASP A 30 -12.21 -0.17 -5.93
C ASP A 30 -10.85 -0.86 -5.81
N VAL A 31 -10.72 -1.88 -4.95
CA VAL A 31 -9.51 -2.69 -4.78
C VAL A 31 -9.74 -4.06 -5.41
N THR A 32 -8.81 -4.49 -6.25
CA THR A 32 -8.87 -5.81 -6.87
C THR A 32 -7.71 -6.67 -6.42
N TRP A 33 -8.05 -7.85 -5.88
CA TRP A 33 -7.13 -8.88 -5.48
C TRP A 33 -6.77 -9.76 -6.67
N HIS A 34 -5.49 -9.85 -7.01
CA HIS A 34 -5.01 -10.54 -8.21
C HIS A 34 -3.87 -11.52 -7.87
N PRO A 35 -4.19 -12.73 -7.38
CA PRO A 35 -3.21 -13.72 -6.94
C PRO A 35 -2.60 -14.49 -8.12
N LEU A 36 -1.34 -14.19 -8.47
CA LEU A 36 -0.68 -14.81 -9.60
C LEU A 36 -0.56 -16.33 -9.47
N ASP A 37 -0.22 -16.84 -8.28
CA ASP A 37 0.01 -18.28 -8.06
C ASP A 37 -1.29 -19.11 -8.14
N ILE A 38 -2.46 -18.49 -7.98
CA ILE A 38 -3.76 -19.14 -8.21
C ILE A 38 -4.14 -19.09 -9.69
N LEU A 39 -3.89 -17.95 -10.35
CA LEU A 39 -4.28 -17.71 -11.74
C LEU A 39 -3.37 -18.42 -12.75
N TYR A 40 -2.08 -18.53 -12.42
CA TYR A 40 -1.03 -19.06 -13.29
C TYR A 40 -0.16 -20.10 -12.55
N PRO A 41 -0.74 -21.20 -12.03
CA PRO A 41 0.00 -22.22 -11.28
C PRO A 41 1.07 -22.92 -12.14
N ASP A 42 0.91 -22.91 -13.46
CA ASP A 42 1.85 -23.48 -14.43
C ASP A 42 2.78 -22.44 -15.07
N PHE A 43 2.81 -21.21 -14.52
CA PHE A 43 3.63 -20.10 -14.98
C PHE A 43 3.28 -19.61 -16.41
N LYS A 44 2.13 -19.99 -16.99
CA LYS A 44 1.69 -19.50 -18.31
C LYS A 44 0.84 -18.24 -18.19
N ILE A 45 1.52 -17.09 -18.17
CA ILE A 45 0.90 -15.78 -17.94
C ILE A 45 0.13 -15.32 -19.18
N ASN A 46 -1.12 -14.89 -19.00
CA ASN A 46 -1.89 -14.24 -20.06
C ASN A 46 -1.50 -12.77 -20.17
N ILE A 47 -0.43 -12.49 -20.92
CA ILE A 47 0.17 -11.15 -21.06
C ILE A 47 -0.85 -10.08 -21.43
N LYS A 48 -1.76 -10.37 -22.37
CA LYS A 48 -2.76 -9.39 -22.85
C LYS A 48 -3.76 -9.04 -21.74
N HIS A 49 -4.20 -10.02 -20.97
CA HIS A 49 -5.11 -9.79 -19.84
C HIS A 49 -4.45 -8.94 -18.76
N GLU A 50 -3.20 -9.27 -18.39
CA GLU A 50 -2.45 -8.53 -17.39
C GLU A 50 -2.21 -7.07 -17.80
N GLN A 51 -1.82 -6.83 -19.05
CA GLN A 51 -1.66 -5.48 -19.59
C GLN A 51 -2.99 -4.71 -19.60
N GLN A 52 -4.09 -5.37 -19.95
CA GLN A 52 -5.43 -4.78 -19.88
C GLN A 52 -5.78 -4.36 -18.45
N LEU A 53 -5.55 -5.23 -17.46
CA LEU A 53 -5.76 -4.86 -16.06
C LEU A 53 -4.96 -3.61 -15.73
N LEU A 54 -3.63 -3.61 -15.93
CA LEU A 54 -2.75 -2.48 -15.60
C LEU A 54 -3.21 -1.14 -16.19
N MET A 55 -3.84 -1.14 -17.37
CA MET A 55 -4.39 0.08 -17.98
C MET A 55 -5.56 0.66 -17.17
N HIS A 56 -6.40 -0.17 -16.56
CA HIS A 56 -7.63 0.21 -15.86
C HIS A 56 -7.45 0.63 -14.39
N TYR A 57 -6.27 0.44 -13.80
CA TYR A 57 -5.99 0.80 -12.40
C TYR A 57 -5.04 1.99 -12.27
N ASP A 58 -5.23 2.80 -11.23
CA ASP A 58 -4.41 3.99 -10.96
C ASP A 58 -3.19 3.66 -10.09
N ARG A 59 -3.35 2.70 -9.19
CA ARG A 59 -2.33 2.22 -8.25
C ARG A 59 -2.14 0.73 -8.45
N ILE A 60 -0.89 0.34 -8.65
CA ILE A 60 -0.45 -1.05 -8.75
C ILE A 60 0.35 -1.35 -7.49
N ILE A 61 -0.04 -2.38 -6.76
CA ILE A 61 0.65 -2.88 -5.58
C ILE A 61 1.21 -4.25 -5.92
N PHE A 62 2.51 -4.49 -5.73
CA PHE A 62 2.96 -5.88 -5.61
C PHE A 62 3.04 -6.26 -4.15
N GLN A 63 2.42 -7.40 -3.84
CA GLN A 63 2.34 -7.96 -2.51
C GLN A 63 3.00 -9.33 -2.50
N PHE A 64 4.03 -9.50 -1.68
CA PHE A 64 4.77 -10.75 -1.64
C PHE A 64 5.54 -10.95 -0.33
N PRO A 65 5.80 -12.20 0.08
CA PRO A 65 6.79 -12.49 1.11
C PRO A 65 8.19 -12.28 0.57
N LEU A 66 9.07 -11.70 1.40
CA LEU A 66 10.48 -11.53 1.04
C LEU A 66 11.19 -12.88 1.11
N PHE A 67 11.42 -13.51 -0.04
CA PHE A 67 12.14 -14.77 -0.19
C PHE A 67 13.54 -14.50 -0.68
N TRP A 68 14.55 -14.87 0.10
CA TRP A 68 15.96 -14.62 -0.22
C TRP A 68 16.19 -13.19 -0.70
N TYR A 69 15.68 -12.22 0.09
CA TYR A 69 15.81 -10.79 -0.17
C TYR A 69 15.14 -10.28 -1.45
N SER A 70 14.27 -11.06 -2.08
CA SER A 70 13.55 -10.70 -3.30
C SER A 70 12.11 -11.21 -3.30
N ALA A 71 11.38 -10.96 -4.39
CA ALA A 71 10.06 -11.52 -4.61
C ALA A 71 10.13 -13.00 -5.06
N PRO A 72 9.04 -13.77 -4.88
CA PRO A 72 8.93 -15.10 -5.47
C PRO A 72 9.09 -15.09 -7.00
N ALA A 73 9.57 -16.21 -7.55
CA ALA A 73 9.93 -16.32 -8.95
C ALA A 73 8.80 -15.96 -9.93
N LEU A 74 7.55 -16.26 -9.58
CA LEU A 74 6.40 -15.98 -10.44
C LEU A 74 6.19 -14.47 -10.66
N LEU A 75 6.39 -13.63 -9.64
CA LEU A 75 6.31 -12.19 -9.82
C LEU A 75 7.39 -11.69 -10.78
N LYS A 76 8.62 -12.21 -10.65
CA LYS A 76 9.70 -11.82 -11.55
C LYS A 76 9.44 -12.24 -13.00
N LYS A 77 8.88 -13.45 -13.21
CA LYS A 77 8.43 -13.88 -14.54
C LYS A 77 7.32 -12.98 -15.07
N TRP A 78 6.36 -12.62 -14.22
CA TRP A 78 5.28 -11.69 -14.59
C TRP A 78 5.84 -10.33 -15.00
N GLU A 79 6.82 -9.79 -14.29
CA GLU A 79 7.49 -8.55 -14.69
C GLU A 79 8.11 -8.68 -16.09
N ASP A 80 8.87 -9.75 -16.33
CA ASP A 80 9.58 -9.96 -17.60
C ASP A 80 8.63 -10.16 -18.79
N ASP A 81 7.54 -10.89 -18.60
CA ASP A 81 6.57 -11.20 -19.65
C ASP A 81 5.60 -10.03 -19.91
N VAL A 82 5.16 -9.33 -18.87
CA VAL A 82 4.09 -8.30 -18.96
C VAL A 82 4.66 -6.91 -19.21
N LEU A 83 5.77 -6.54 -18.57
CA LEU A 83 6.34 -5.19 -18.60
C LEU A 83 7.30 -4.97 -19.77
N VAL A 84 6.91 -5.45 -20.96
CA VAL A 84 7.70 -5.30 -22.18
C VAL A 84 7.91 -3.84 -22.57
N ARG A 85 9.02 -3.56 -23.26
CA ARG A 85 9.47 -2.20 -23.61
C ARG A 85 8.38 -1.30 -24.20
N LYS A 86 7.56 -1.80 -25.12
CA LYS A 86 6.49 -1.01 -25.77
C LYS A 86 5.32 -0.68 -24.84
N PHE A 87 5.13 -1.46 -23.77
CA PHE A 87 4.02 -1.29 -22.84
C PHE A 87 4.41 -0.44 -21.63
N ALA A 88 5.55 -0.76 -20.98
CA ALA A 88 5.90 -0.18 -19.70
C ALA A 88 6.79 1.08 -19.80
N ASN A 89 7.68 1.17 -20.79
CA ASN A 89 8.71 2.22 -20.82
C ASN A 89 8.11 3.60 -21.15
N ALA A 90 8.27 4.57 -20.24
CA ALA A 90 7.70 5.90 -20.39
C ALA A 90 8.21 6.64 -21.63
N ALA A 91 9.48 6.46 -22.00
CA ALA A 91 10.08 7.09 -23.17
C ALA A 91 9.49 6.59 -24.50
N HIS A 92 8.77 5.46 -24.48
CA HIS A 92 8.11 4.87 -25.66
C HIS A 92 6.59 5.03 -25.59
N GLY A 93 6.08 5.96 -24.79
CA GLY A 93 4.64 6.17 -24.66
C GLY A 93 3.93 5.21 -23.69
N GLY A 94 4.68 4.55 -22.79
CA GLY A 94 4.15 3.48 -21.93
C GLY A 94 2.90 3.84 -21.13
N TYR A 95 2.05 2.84 -20.90
CA TYR A 95 0.73 2.97 -20.28
C TYR A 95 0.77 3.16 -18.76
N LEU A 96 1.93 2.95 -18.14
CA LEU A 96 2.10 3.02 -16.69
C LEU A 96 2.45 4.43 -16.17
N ARG A 97 2.65 5.41 -17.07
CA ARG A 97 3.00 6.78 -16.68
C ARG A 97 1.99 7.37 -15.71
N HIS A 98 2.49 8.10 -14.72
CA HIS A 98 1.72 8.76 -13.65
C HIS A 98 0.95 7.84 -12.70
N LYS A 99 0.87 6.53 -12.98
CA LYS A 99 0.33 5.53 -12.04
C LYS A 99 1.27 5.38 -10.85
N GLN A 100 0.76 4.78 -9.79
CA GLN A 100 1.51 4.57 -8.54
C GLN A 100 1.98 3.13 -8.46
N LEU A 101 3.24 2.91 -8.05
CA LEU A 101 3.76 1.59 -7.70
C LEU A 101 3.97 1.53 -6.20
N GLY A 102 3.23 0.69 -5.50
CA GLY A 102 3.42 0.41 -4.09
C GLY A 102 3.81 -1.04 -3.85
N MET A 103 4.30 -1.29 -2.63
CA MET A 103 4.87 -2.58 -2.25
C MET A 103 4.30 -2.98 -0.90
N VAL A 104 3.84 -4.22 -0.77
CA VAL A 104 3.39 -4.81 0.50
C VAL A 104 4.23 -6.04 0.77
N ILE A 105 5.19 -5.91 1.66
CA ILE A 105 6.21 -6.95 1.88
C ILE A 105 6.04 -7.57 3.25
N THR A 106 5.87 -8.89 3.29
CA THR A 106 5.83 -9.65 4.55
C THR A 106 7.21 -10.24 4.86
N LEU A 107 7.68 -10.07 6.09
CA LEU A 107 9.00 -10.50 6.55
C LEU A 107 8.90 -11.51 7.70
N GLY A 108 9.74 -12.54 7.67
CA GLY A 108 9.93 -13.45 8.81
C GLY A 108 10.80 -12.85 9.92
N VAL A 109 11.67 -11.90 9.57
CA VAL A 109 12.62 -11.23 10.46
C VAL A 109 12.07 -9.87 10.91
N PRO A 110 12.37 -9.38 12.13
CA PRO A 110 11.98 -8.04 12.56
C PRO A 110 12.47 -6.96 11.58
N ALA A 111 11.62 -5.99 11.25
CA ALA A 111 11.99 -4.90 10.34
C ALA A 111 13.24 -4.11 10.81
N LYS A 112 13.46 -4.01 12.13
CA LYS A 112 14.64 -3.35 12.74
C LYS A 112 15.98 -4.01 12.40
N ASN A 113 15.98 -5.24 11.90
CA ASN A 113 17.22 -5.93 11.51
C ASN A 113 17.70 -5.52 10.12
N TYR A 114 16.83 -4.89 9.32
CA TYR A 114 17.15 -4.41 7.97
C TYR A 114 17.74 -3.01 8.02
N GLN A 115 18.96 -2.91 8.53
CA GLN A 115 19.74 -1.68 8.58
C GLN A 115 21.23 -2.01 8.78
N PRO A 116 22.14 -1.08 8.39
CA PRO A 116 23.57 -1.25 8.64
C PRO A 116 23.86 -1.53 10.12
N GLY A 117 24.71 -2.54 10.37
CA GLY A 117 25.11 -2.95 11.72
C GLY A 117 24.09 -3.81 12.49
N ALA A 118 22.91 -4.08 11.92
CA ALA A 118 21.97 -5.07 12.44
C ALA A 118 22.04 -6.39 11.65
N GLY A 119 21.24 -7.39 12.04
CA GLY A 119 21.39 -8.78 11.58
C GLY A 119 21.32 -9.01 10.08
N GLU A 120 20.57 -8.20 9.32
CA GLU A 120 20.49 -8.35 7.85
C GLU A 120 21.48 -7.44 7.11
N HIS A 121 22.14 -6.51 7.80
CA HIS A 121 23.11 -5.54 7.27
C HIS A 121 22.64 -4.57 6.17
N PHE A 122 21.52 -4.81 5.51
CA PHE A 122 20.97 -4.00 4.42
C PHE A 122 19.61 -3.43 4.78
N SER A 123 19.32 -2.21 4.33
CA SER A 123 17.97 -1.65 4.44
C SER A 123 17.02 -2.23 3.41
N LEU A 124 15.73 -2.28 3.74
CA LEU A 124 14.69 -2.67 2.79
C LEU A 124 14.63 -1.72 1.58
N SER A 125 15.02 -0.45 1.74
CA SER A 125 15.10 0.47 0.61
C SER A 125 16.18 0.04 -0.39
N GLU A 126 17.33 -0.42 0.09
CA GLU A 126 18.41 -0.94 -0.76
C GLU A 126 17.96 -2.20 -1.50
N LEU A 127 17.36 -3.16 -0.78
CA LEU A 127 16.88 -4.41 -1.36
C LEU A 127 15.77 -4.20 -2.41
N LEU A 128 14.93 -3.17 -2.24
CA LEU A 128 13.83 -2.86 -3.14
C LEU A 128 14.20 -1.85 -4.24
N THR A 129 15.48 -1.48 -4.38
CA THR A 129 15.97 -0.57 -5.44
C THR A 129 15.56 -1.00 -6.86
N PRO A 130 15.53 -2.30 -7.23
CA PRO A 130 15.08 -2.70 -8.56
C PRO A 130 13.66 -2.21 -8.90
N TYR A 131 12.73 -2.23 -7.93
CA TYR A 131 11.36 -1.74 -8.12
C TYR A 131 11.28 -0.21 -8.21
N GLN A 132 12.17 0.49 -7.51
CA GLN A 132 12.32 1.95 -7.66
C GLN A 132 12.80 2.30 -9.07
N ALA A 133 13.78 1.55 -9.57
CA ALA A 133 14.29 1.71 -10.93
C ALA A 133 13.22 1.38 -11.98
N LEU A 134 12.43 0.33 -11.77
CA LEU A 134 11.28 -0.04 -12.59
C LEU A 134 10.27 1.12 -12.62
N ALA A 135 9.82 1.61 -11.46
CA ALA A 135 8.89 2.72 -11.38
C ALA A 135 9.40 3.97 -12.12
N LYS A 136 10.68 4.32 -11.92
CA LYS A 136 11.33 5.44 -12.63
C LYS A 136 11.31 5.23 -14.14
N LYS A 137 11.66 4.03 -14.62
CA LYS A 137 11.68 3.70 -16.06
C LYS A 137 10.27 3.72 -16.67
N ALA A 138 9.28 3.31 -15.90
CA ALA A 138 7.88 3.29 -16.29
C ALA A 138 7.16 4.64 -16.15
N GLY A 139 7.83 5.66 -15.57
CA GLY A 139 7.23 6.97 -15.29
C GLY A 139 6.17 6.90 -14.19
N MET A 140 6.23 5.88 -13.33
CA MET A 140 5.35 5.69 -12.17
C MET A 140 5.87 6.47 -10.97
N GLN A 141 4.97 6.74 -10.04
CA GLN A 141 5.31 7.26 -8.72
C GLN A 141 5.53 6.10 -7.75
N TYR A 142 6.78 5.85 -7.35
CA TYR A 142 7.10 4.86 -6.34
C TYR A 142 6.58 5.32 -4.96
N LEU A 143 5.89 4.43 -4.24
CA LEU A 143 5.39 4.67 -2.89
C LEU A 143 6.37 4.10 -1.86
N SER A 144 6.35 4.66 -0.65
CA SER A 144 7.03 4.01 0.47
C SER A 144 6.47 2.59 0.63
N PRO A 145 7.32 1.55 0.73
CA PRO A 145 6.87 0.19 0.98
C PRO A 145 6.09 0.07 2.29
N PHE A 146 5.05 -0.75 2.27
CA PHE A 146 4.30 -1.16 3.44
C PHE A 146 4.89 -2.48 3.96
N ILE A 147 5.54 -2.44 5.12
CA ILE A 147 6.30 -3.57 5.65
C ILE A 147 5.53 -4.22 6.79
N ILE A 148 5.33 -5.53 6.68
CA ILE A 148 4.68 -6.36 7.68
C ILE A 148 5.71 -7.39 8.17
N SER A 149 6.43 -7.07 9.24
CA SER A 149 7.34 -8.04 9.87
C SER A 149 6.64 -8.86 10.93
N GLN A 150 6.93 -10.16 10.96
CA GLN A 150 6.58 -11.06 12.07
C GLN A 150 5.07 -11.05 12.38
N PHE A 151 4.23 -11.08 11.34
CA PHE A 151 2.78 -10.96 11.50
C PHE A 151 2.20 -12.03 12.42
N PHE A 152 2.66 -13.28 12.31
CA PHE A 152 2.22 -14.40 13.14
C PHE A 152 2.44 -14.18 14.65
N TYR A 153 3.37 -13.31 15.04
CA TYR A 153 3.67 -13.00 16.44
C TYR A 153 2.95 -11.74 16.94
N LYS A 154 2.07 -11.14 16.14
CA LYS A 154 1.33 -9.93 16.53
C LYS A 154 0.17 -10.26 17.46
N THR A 155 -0.12 -9.34 18.36
CA THR A 155 -1.33 -9.39 19.19
C THR A 155 -2.55 -8.89 18.40
N PRO A 156 -3.79 -9.22 18.80
CA PRO A 156 -4.98 -8.76 18.08
C PRO A 156 -5.06 -7.24 17.88
N PRO A 157 -4.68 -6.38 18.85
CA PRO A 157 -4.62 -4.94 18.61
C PRO A 157 -3.58 -4.52 17.55
N GLN A 158 -2.45 -5.23 17.46
CA GLN A 158 -1.41 -4.97 16.46
C GLN A 158 -1.84 -5.45 15.06
N GLU A 159 -2.55 -6.58 14.97
CA GLU A 159 -3.18 -7.05 13.74
C GLU A 159 -4.23 -6.05 13.26
N ALA A 160 -5.14 -5.60 14.12
CA ALA A 160 -6.15 -4.60 13.80
C ALA A 160 -5.54 -3.28 13.32
N LYS A 161 -4.46 -2.82 13.96
CA LYS A 161 -3.70 -1.65 13.48
C LYS A 161 -3.12 -1.90 12.08
N THR A 162 -2.54 -3.08 11.85
CA THR A 162 -1.96 -3.46 10.55
C THR A 162 -3.03 -3.45 9.46
N LEU A 163 -4.22 -3.97 9.76
CA LEU A 163 -5.39 -3.93 8.88
C LEU A 163 -5.75 -2.50 8.48
N VAL A 164 -5.91 -1.59 9.45
CA VAL A 164 -6.29 -0.20 9.17
C VAL A 164 -5.21 0.52 8.35
N ASP A 165 -3.93 0.32 8.69
CA ASP A 165 -2.85 0.94 7.94
C ASP A 165 -2.73 0.36 6.52
N TYR A 166 -2.99 -0.93 6.33
CA TYR A 166 -3.03 -1.59 5.01
C TYR A 166 -4.19 -1.07 4.15
N GLN A 167 -5.40 -1.00 4.71
CA GLN A 167 -6.56 -0.40 4.03
C GLN A 167 -6.27 1.05 3.60
N ASN A 168 -5.65 1.84 4.48
CA ASN A 168 -5.22 3.20 4.15
C ASN A 168 -4.22 3.20 2.99
N TYR A 169 -3.22 2.31 3.02
CA TYR A 169 -2.22 2.20 1.97
C TYR A 169 -2.83 1.85 0.60
N LEU A 170 -3.89 1.05 0.58
CA LEU A 170 -4.57 0.66 -0.66
C LEU A 170 -5.49 1.75 -1.21
N THR A 171 -6.19 2.49 -0.36
CA THR A 171 -7.36 3.28 -0.78
C THR A 171 -7.21 4.79 -0.57
N ASN A 172 -6.28 5.24 0.27
CA ASN A 172 -6.10 6.66 0.55
C ASN A 172 -5.55 7.37 -0.71
N PRO A 173 -6.25 8.38 -1.25
CA PRO A 173 -5.77 9.13 -2.40
C PRO A 173 -4.58 10.01 -2.03
N LYS A 174 -3.69 10.24 -3.00
CA LYS A 174 -2.57 11.18 -2.84
C LYS A 174 -3.05 12.64 -2.75
N PRO A 175 -2.23 13.53 -2.15
CA PRO A 175 -0.93 13.28 -1.52
C PRO A 175 -1.05 12.51 -0.20
N PHE A 176 -0.11 11.60 0.08
CA PHE A 176 -0.06 10.95 1.40
C PHE A 176 0.41 11.97 2.44
N GLY A 177 -0.41 12.20 3.46
CA GLY A 177 -0.11 13.15 4.51
C GLY A 177 -1.14 13.07 5.62
N LEU A 178 -0.82 13.65 6.77
CA LEU A 178 -1.66 13.58 7.97
C LEU A 178 -3.10 14.02 7.69
N LYS A 179 -3.28 15.11 6.93
CA LYS A 179 -4.60 15.64 6.56
C LYS A 179 -5.46 14.62 5.80
N ASN A 180 -4.89 13.98 4.78
CA ASN A 180 -5.61 12.99 3.97
C ASN A 180 -5.80 11.67 4.74
N LYS A 181 -4.84 11.28 5.60
CA LYS A 181 -5.02 10.14 6.50
C LYS A 181 -6.17 10.37 7.48
N ILE A 182 -6.24 11.55 8.12
CA ILE A 182 -7.35 11.92 9.02
C ILE A 182 -8.67 11.91 8.27
N LYS A 183 -8.74 12.56 7.11
CA LYS A 183 -9.95 12.57 6.28
C LYS A 183 -10.42 11.16 5.95
N TRP A 184 -9.51 10.34 5.43
CA TRP A 184 -9.78 8.94 5.12
C TRP A 184 -10.30 8.17 6.35
N SER A 185 -9.64 8.32 7.51
CA SER A 185 -10.07 7.66 8.75
C SER A 185 -11.46 8.11 9.20
N LEU A 186 -11.77 9.40 9.09
CA LEU A 186 -13.10 9.92 9.42
C LEU A 186 -14.18 9.38 8.48
N ASP A 187 -13.88 9.25 7.19
CA ASP A 187 -14.80 8.69 6.20
C ASP A 187 -15.06 7.20 6.47
N GLN A 188 -14.02 6.43 6.82
CA GLN A 188 -14.16 5.04 7.24
C GLN A 188 -14.97 4.91 8.54
N LEU A 189 -14.67 5.71 9.56
CA LEU A 189 -15.40 5.66 10.83
C LEU A 189 -16.91 5.87 10.60
N LYS A 190 -17.31 6.84 9.79
CA LYS A 190 -18.73 7.08 9.48
C LYS A 190 -19.43 5.85 8.88
N GLN A 191 -18.73 5.07 8.06
CA GLN A 191 -19.28 3.86 7.45
C GLN A 191 -19.49 2.73 8.48
N TYR A 192 -18.59 2.61 9.45
CA TYR A 192 -18.66 1.59 10.50
C TYR A 192 -19.36 2.07 11.79
N ALA A 193 -20.24 3.07 11.67
CA ALA A 193 -20.97 3.59 12.83
C ALA A 193 -21.77 2.47 13.52
N PRO A 194 -21.59 2.25 14.84
CA PRO A 194 -22.27 1.18 15.54
C PRO A 194 -23.79 1.39 15.57
N LYS A 195 -24.55 0.28 15.45
CA LYS A 195 -26.02 0.30 15.55
C LYS A 195 -26.51 0.57 16.98
N ASP A 196 -25.72 0.16 17.98
CA ASP A 196 -26.02 0.40 19.39
C ASP A 196 -25.96 1.90 19.73
N LYS A 197 -27.03 2.42 20.36
CA LYS A 197 -27.18 3.86 20.64
C LYS A 197 -26.07 4.41 21.54
N VAL A 198 -25.67 3.67 22.57
CA VAL A 198 -24.68 4.13 23.55
C VAL A 198 -23.29 4.16 22.91
N LYS A 199 -22.91 3.09 22.21
CA LYS A 199 -21.66 3.05 21.45
C LYS A 199 -21.61 4.13 20.38
N LYS A 200 -22.74 4.43 19.73
CA LYS A 200 -22.82 5.49 18.73
C LYS A 200 -22.56 6.88 19.31
N ILE A 201 -23.04 7.18 20.52
CA ILE A 201 -22.74 8.46 21.20
C ILE A 201 -21.23 8.61 21.43
N VAL A 202 -20.58 7.57 21.97
CA VAL A 202 -19.13 7.58 22.20
C VAL A 202 -18.38 7.74 20.87
N PHE A 203 -18.82 7.00 19.85
CA PHE A 203 -18.24 7.04 18.51
C PHE A 203 -18.32 8.43 17.86
N ASP A 204 -19.50 9.07 17.93
CA ASP A 204 -19.71 10.42 17.41
C ASP A 204 -18.88 11.46 18.18
N SER A 205 -18.67 11.27 19.48
CA SER A 205 -17.79 12.12 20.30
C SER A 205 -16.33 12.04 19.83
N VAL A 206 -15.83 10.83 19.55
CA VAL A 206 -14.48 10.64 19.00
C VAL A 206 -14.32 11.32 17.65
N ILE A 207 -15.29 11.16 16.74
CA ILE A 207 -15.30 11.83 15.44
C ILE A 207 -15.22 13.36 15.61
N LYS A 208 -16.06 13.93 16.49
CA LYS A 208 -16.06 15.38 16.77
C LYS A 208 -14.72 15.85 17.31
N GLN A 209 -14.09 15.09 18.21
CA GLN A 209 -12.79 15.45 18.77
C GLN A 209 -11.69 15.45 17.70
N ILE A 210 -11.68 14.44 16.81
CA ILE A 210 -10.71 14.38 15.70
C ILE A 210 -10.90 15.58 14.77
N GLN A 211 -12.14 15.94 14.43
CA GLN A 211 -12.45 17.10 13.60
C GLN A 211 -12.02 18.41 14.26
N LYS A 212 -12.27 18.58 15.57
CA LYS A 212 -11.83 19.75 16.33
C LYS A 212 -10.29 19.88 16.31
N ASN A 213 -9.57 18.78 16.56
CA ASN A 213 -8.11 18.76 16.52
C ASN A 213 -7.58 19.12 15.12
N GLN A 214 -8.26 18.66 14.05
CA GLN A 214 -7.90 19.01 12.68
C GLN A 214 -8.06 20.50 12.39
N ASN A 215 -9.18 21.11 12.82
CA ASN A 215 -9.41 22.55 12.64
C ASN A 215 -8.35 23.37 13.39
N GLN A 216 -8.05 23.01 14.64
CA GLN A 216 -7.01 23.66 15.43
C GLN A 216 -5.63 23.56 14.76
N LEU A 217 -5.30 22.41 14.16
CA LEU A 217 -4.04 22.25 13.43
C LEU A 217 -3.98 23.13 12.17
N ASP A 218 -5.09 23.27 11.44
CA ASP A 218 -5.16 24.12 10.25
C ASP A 218 -5.05 25.61 10.63
N ASP A 219 -5.66 26.04 11.75
CA ASP A 219 -5.52 27.40 12.29
C ASP A 219 -4.07 27.71 12.69
N LEU A 220 -3.42 26.82 13.44
CA LEU A 220 -2.01 26.97 13.84
C LEU A 220 -1.08 27.09 12.63
N LYS A 221 -1.31 26.30 11.58
CA LYS A 221 -0.53 26.40 10.33
C LYS A 221 -0.75 27.74 9.63
N SER A 222 -1.99 28.24 9.62
CA SER A 222 -2.32 29.56 9.06
C SER A 222 -1.56 30.67 9.80
N GLN A 223 -1.58 30.64 11.14
CA GLN A 223 -0.84 31.59 11.98
C GLN A 223 0.67 31.56 11.72
N ILE A 224 1.28 30.36 11.67
CA ILE A 224 2.72 30.21 11.35
C ILE A 224 3.04 30.81 9.98
N ASN A 225 2.20 30.57 8.97
CA ASN A 225 2.42 31.11 7.63
C ASN A 225 2.27 32.64 7.58
N MET A 226 1.37 33.21 8.39
CA MET A 226 1.24 34.67 8.52
C MET A 226 2.47 35.30 9.17
N ILE A 227 3.03 34.66 10.21
CA ILE A 227 4.24 35.13 10.89
C ILE A 227 5.43 35.13 9.91
N LYS A 228 5.68 34.00 9.23
CA LYS A 228 6.78 33.89 8.26
C LYS A 228 6.75 34.97 7.17
N ARG A 229 5.56 35.27 6.63
CA ARG A 229 5.39 36.30 5.61
C ARG A 229 5.65 37.73 6.11
N LYS A 230 5.52 37.97 7.42
CA LYS A 230 5.86 39.26 8.03
C LYS A 230 7.36 39.41 8.27
N ASP A 231 8.07 38.31 8.52
CA ASP A 231 9.52 38.33 8.74
C ASP A 231 10.31 38.44 7.41
N ASP A 232 9.69 38.09 6.27
CA ASP A 232 10.26 38.21 4.92
C ASP A 232 10.03 39.61 4.26
N GLN A 233 9.38 40.56 4.97
CA GLN A 233 9.13 41.94 4.52
C GLN A 233 10.00 42.95 5.28
#